data_AF-D9VN16-F1
#
_entry.id   AF-D9VN16-F1
#
_cell.length_a   1.000
_cell.length_b   1.000
_cell.length_c   1.000
_cell.angle_alpha   90.00
_cell.angle_beta   90.00
_cell.angle_gamma   90.00
#
_symmetry.space_group_name_H-M   'P 1'
#
loop_
_entity.id
_entity.type
_entity.pdbx_description
1 polymer ?
#
loop_
_entity_poly.entity_id
_entity_poly.type
_entity_poly.pdbx_seq_one_letter_code
_entity_poly.pdbx_strand_id
1 'polypeptide(L)'
;MPYLIPAVILTLAFAIRLPVMMRFWRIDPNVRSVGGLLLLASAVFYLGRPKTLVLLNSATGISNFAAPLVYTLLMMFCASCLVMIIHWRGGDPRRVRRATWTIGVFYAAVVAGLWTTFAFAEVPVERLRDLDTYYANTPWMREHIMLYLGAHTTACAITAVVTWSWLREVAGWLRAGLVLLVIGFVLNLCYDAVKLTAVFARWNGRDLDWLSTYVAPPIASVCALFIAVGFILPHLGQALQGLCTDYYHYR
;
A
#
# COMPACT_ATOMS: atom_id res chain seq x y z
N MET A 1 12.20 9.61 11.76
CA MET A 1 12.85 9.82 10.45
C MET A 1 12.34 8.89 9.33
N PRO A 2 12.03 7.58 9.50
CA PRO A 2 11.82 6.68 8.35
C PRO A 2 10.57 6.99 7.51
N TYR A 3 9.53 7.60 8.09
CA TYR A 3 8.29 7.94 7.37
C TYR A 3 8.34 9.27 6.62
N LEU A 4 9.27 10.18 6.97
CA LEU A 4 9.29 11.54 6.41
C LEU A 4 9.84 11.55 4.99
N ILE A 5 10.93 10.81 4.75
CA ILE A 5 11.61 10.78 3.46
C ILE A 5 10.70 10.20 2.36
N PRO A 6 10.04 9.03 2.55
CA PRO A 6 9.08 8.53 1.57
C PRO A 6 7.87 9.44 1.43
N ALA A 7 7.33 9.99 2.53
CA ALA A 7 6.20 10.92 2.44
C ALA A 7 6.54 12.12 1.57
N VAL A 8 7.70 12.74 1.77
CA VAL A 8 8.15 13.90 0.96
C VAL A 8 8.40 13.49 -0.48
N ILE A 9 9.04 12.35 -0.74
CA ILE A 9 9.31 11.88 -2.11
C ILE A 9 8.00 11.56 -2.84
N LEU A 10 7.06 10.87 -2.20
CA LEU A 10 5.75 10.53 -2.77
C LEU A 10 4.91 11.78 -2.99
N THR A 11 4.97 12.75 -2.08
CA THR A 11 4.28 14.04 -2.21
C THR A 11 4.88 14.88 -3.33
N LEU A 12 6.21 14.89 -3.47
CA LEU A 12 6.89 15.55 -4.58
C LEU A 12 6.56 14.86 -5.90
N ALA A 13 6.57 13.53 -5.95
CA ALA A 13 6.17 12.77 -7.14
C ALA A 13 4.70 13.06 -7.52
N PHE A 14 3.81 13.13 -6.52
CA PHE A 14 2.42 13.55 -6.71
C PHE A 14 2.31 15.00 -7.19
N ALA A 15 3.03 15.95 -6.57
CA ALA A 15 3.02 17.36 -6.94
C ALA A 15 3.56 17.60 -8.37
N ILE A 16 4.62 16.89 -8.76
CA ILE A 16 5.19 16.93 -10.11
C ILE A 16 4.20 16.35 -11.14
N ARG A 17 3.46 15.30 -10.77
CA ARG A 17 2.43 14.71 -11.64
C ARG A 17 1.10 15.44 -11.59
N LEU A 18 0.84 16.28 -10.59
CA LEU A 18 -0.40 17.02 -10.37
C LEU A 18 -0.86 17.81 -11.62
N PRO A 19 -0.01 18.60 -12.30
CA PRO A 19 -0.44 19.34 -13.49
C PRO A 19 -0.83 18.43 -14.67
N VAL A 20 -0.12 17.31 -14.85
CA VAL A 20 -0.46 16.30 -15.88
C VAL A 20 -1.74 15.55 -15.48
N MET A 21 -1.89 15.24 -14.19
CA MET A 21 -3.08 14.61 -13.64
C MET A 21 -4.30 15.50 -13.78
N MET A 22 -4.23 16.79 -13.45
CA MET A 22 -5.36 17.72 -13.60
C MET A 22 -5.74 17.92 -15.07
N ARG A 23 -4.75 17.92 -15.98
CA ARG A 23 -4.97 18.11 -17.42
C ARG A 23 -5.59 16.89 -18.11
N PHE A 24 -5.23 15.68 -17.70
CA PHE A 24 -5.73 14.43 -18.30
C PHE A 24 -6.71 13.66 -17.41
N TRP A 25 -7.12 14.23 -16.27
CA TRP A 25 -7.98 13.59 -15.24
C TRP A 25 -9.27 13.01 -15.80
N ARG A 26 -9.88 13.72 -16.77
CA ARG A 26 -11.16 13.35 -17.39
C ARG A 26 -11.00 12.41 -18.58
N ILE A 27 -9.79 12.31 -19.13
CA ILE A 27 -9.53 11.67 -20.43
C ILE A 27 -8.94 10.28 -20.22
N ASP A 28 -8.03 10.12 -19.26
CA ASP A 28 -7.26 8.88 -19.11
C ASP A 28 -7.50 8.23 -17.73
N PRO A 29 -8.29 7.13 -17.66
CA PRO A 29 -8.58 6.40 -16.42
C PRO A 29 -7.34 5.89 -15.69
N ASN A 30 -6.23 5.66 -16.41
CA ASN A 30 -4.97 5.19 -15.83
C ASN A 30 -4.28 6.31 -15.03
N VAL A 31 -4.30 7.54 -15.53
CA VAL A 31 -3.73 8.71 -14.84
C VAL A 31 -4.45 8.97 -13.51
N ARG A 32 -5.79 8.80 -13.49
CA ARG A 32 -6.59 8.92 -12.27
C ARG A 32 -6.24 7.84 -11.24
N SER A 33 -6.08 6.59 -11.68
CA SER A 33 -5.77 5.45 -10.80
C SER A 33 -4.37 5.54 -10.20
N VAL A 34 -3.35 5.85 -11.01
CA VAL A 34 -1.97 6.06 -10.54
C VAL A 34 -1.89 7.25 -9.58
N GLY A 35 -2.61 8.33 -9.91
CA GLY A 35 -2.74 9.50 -9.05
C GLY A 35 -3.36 9.21 -7.69
N GLY A 36 -4.47 8.47 -7.68
CA GLY A 36 -5.13 8.01 -6.46
C GLY A 36 -4.23 7.11 -5.62
N LEU A 37 -3.46 6.22 -6.26
CA LEU A 37 -2.49 5.35 -5.58
C LEU A 37 -1.36 6.15 -4.92
N LEU A 38 -0.80 7.15 -5.60
CA LEU A 38 0.23 8.02 -5.03
C LEU A 38 -0.33 8.85 -3.86
N LEU A 39 -1.57 9.33 -3.97
CA LEU A 39 -2.25 10.04 -2.88
C LEU A 39 -2.48 9.13 -1.67
N LEU A 40 -3.00 7.92 -1.90
CA LEU A 40 -3.24 6.92 -0.85
C LEU A 40 -1.93 6.52 -0.17
N ALA A 41 -0.88 6.21 -0.96
CA ALA A 41 0.43 5.89 -0.42
C ALA A 41 0.97 7.05 0.43
N SER A 42 0.91 8.29 -0.07
CA SER A 42 1.32 9.47 0.68
C SER A 42 0.53 9.62 1.98
N ALA A 43 -0.80 9.45 1.93
CA ALA A 43 -1.67 9.52 3.10
C ALA A 43 -1.29 8.48 4.16
N VAL A 44 -1.02 7.22 3.77
CA VAL A 44 -0.55 6.16 4.67
C VAL A 44 0.73 6.58 5.40
N PHE A 45 1.71 7.15 4.69
CA PHE A 45 2.96 7.61 5.32
C PHE A 45 2.78 8.84 6.21
N TYR A 46 1.93 9.80 5.83
CA TYR A 46 1.66 10.98 6.66
C TYR A 46 0.92 10.64 7.95
N LEU A 47 -0.09 9.79 7.84
CA LEU A 47 -0.91 9.38 8.98
C LEU A 47 -0.17 8.40 9.88
N GLY A 48 0.70 7.56 9.33
CA GLY A 48 1.59 6.68 10.10
C GLY A 48 2.68 7.39 10.90
N ARG A 49 2.80 8.73 10.82
CA ARG A 49 3.76 9.48 11.65
C ARG A 49 3.27 9.52 13.10
N PRO A 50 4.15 9.26 14.10
CA PRO A 50 3.76 9.32 15.52
C PRO A 50 3.08 10.63 15.93
N LYS A 51 3.53 11.78 15.39
CA LYS A 51 2.88 13.07 15.67
C LYS A 51 1.44 13.14 15.16
N THR A 52 1.16 12.56 14.00
CA THR A 52 -0.18 12.53 13.40
C THR A 52 -1.08 11.54 14.13
N LEU A 53 -0.54 10.38 14.52
CA LEU A 53 -1.24 9.40 15.34
C LEU A 53 -1.70 10.01 16.68
N VAL A 54 -0.81 10.70 17.40
CA VAL A 54 -1.15 11.41 18.65
C VAL A 54 -2.24 12.45 18.43
N LEU A 55 -2.14 13.24 17.35
CA LEU A 55 -3.15 14.25 17.04
C LEU A 55 -4.53 13.63 16.82
N LEU A 56 -4.61 12.54 16.05
CA LEU A 56 -5.87 11.84 15.77
C LEU A 56 -6.47 11.22 17.04
N ASN A 57 -5.64 10.57 17.85
CA ASN A 57 -6.09 9.97 19.10
C ASN A 57 -6.56 11.04 20.10
N SER A 58 -5.83 12.14 20.22
CA SER A 58 -6.19 13.26 21.11
C SER A 58 -7.45 13.98 20.63
N ALA A 59 -7.62 14.17 19.31
CA ALA A 59 -8.78 14.84 18.74
C ALA A 59 -10.08 14.02 18.91
N THR A 60 -9.98 12.69 18.93
CA THR A 60 -11.12 11.79 19.13
C THR A 60 -11.35 11.43 20.59
N GLY A 61 -10.34 11.61 21.46
CA GLY A 61 -10.36 11.17 22.85
C GLY A 61 -10.25 9.65 23.02
N ILE A 62 -9.99 8.91 21.93
CA ILE A 62 -9.92 7.44 21.91
C ILE A 62 -8.46 7.02 21.67
N SER A 63 -7.89 6.31 22.65
CA SER A 63 -6.55 5.71 22.53
C SER A 63 -6.48 4.82 21.29
N ASN A 64 -5.43 4.99 20.48
CA ASN A 64 -5.16 4.17 19.29
C ASN A 64 -6.19 4.27 18.15
N PHE A 65 -7.11 5.24 18.16
CA PHE A 65 -8.09 5.46 17.08
C PHE A 65 -7.46 5.60 15.69
N ALA A 66 -6.24 6.12 15.61
CA ALA A 66 -5.53 6.25 14.36
C ALA A 66 -5.21 4.90 13.68
N ALA A 67 -5.16 3.79 14.42
CA ALA A 67 -4.85 2.46 13.89
C ALA A 67 -5.86 1.95 12.84
N PRO A 68 -7.18 1.83 13.14
CA PRO A 68 -8.17 1.40 12.14
C PRO A 68 -8.23 2.35 10.93
N LEU A 69 -7.98 3.64 11.13
CA LEU A 69 -7.96 4.63 10.05
C LEU A 69 -6.77 4.40 9.09
N VAL A 70 -5.56 4.23 9.63
CA VAL A 70 -4.36 3.94 8.83
C VAL A 70 -4.50 2.61 8.10
N TYR A 71 -5.00 1.57 8.77
CA TYR A 71 -5.22 0.28 8.12
C TYR A 71 -6.32 0.34 7.06
N THR A 72 -7.37 1.16 7.24
CA THR A 72 -8.38 1.38 6.19
C THR A 72 -7.76 1.95 4.92
N LEU A 73 -6.89 2.96 5.05
CA LEU A 73 -6.17 3.53 3.91
C LEU A 73 -5.23 2.52 3.25
N LEU A 74 -4.56 1.70 4.06
CA LEU A 74 -3.72 0.61 3.56
C LEU A 74 -4.53 -0.42 2.77
N MET A 75 -5.71 -0.82 3.26
CA MET A 75 -6.61 -1.74 2.55
C MET A 75 -7.12 -1.13 1.24
N MET A 76 -7.47 0.15 1.23
CA MET A 76 -7.86 0.86 -0.01
C MET A 76 -6.70 0.92 -1.01
N PHE A 77 -5.48 1.13 -0.53
CA PHE A 77 -4.28 1.10 -1.37
C PHE A 77 -4.06 -0.30 -1.97
N CYS A 78 -4.13 -1.37 -1.16
CA CYS A 78 -4.02 -2.75 -1.61
C CYS A 78 -5.08 -3.11 -2.66
N ALA A 79 -6.35 -2.77 -2.41
CA ALA A 79 -7.43 -2.99 -3.34
C ALA A 79 -7.19 -2.24 -4.66
N SER A 80 -6.76 -0.98 -4.59
CA SER A 80 -6.46 -0.16 -5.77
C SER A 80 -5.32 -0.75 -6.60
N CYS A 81 -4.25 -1.24 -5.96
CA CYS A 81 -3.14 -1.93 -6.65
C CYS A 81 -3.62 -3.17 -7.40
N LEU A 82 -4.40 -4.04 -6.75
CA LEU A 82 -4.94 -5.25 -7.36
C LEU A 82 -5.87 -4.93 -8.54
N VAL A 83 -6.79 -3.99 -8.36
CA VAL A 83 -7.71 -3.56 -9.42
C VAL A 83 -6.95 -3.02 -10.61
N MET A 84 -5.94 -2.17 -10.37
CA MET A 84 -5.16 -1.59 -11.46
C MET A 84 -4.39 -2.65 -12.24
N ILE A 85 -3.78 -3.62 -11.54
CA ILE A 85 -3.09 -4.73 -12.19
C ILE A 85 -4.08 -5.54 -13.02
N ILE A 86 -5.25 -5.89 -12.51
CA ILE A 86 -6.23 -6.66 -13.29
C ILE A 86 -6.67 -5.88 -14.54
N HIS A 87 -6.86 -4.56 -14.43
CA HIS A 87 -7.16 -3.73 -15.60
C HIS A 87 -6.00 -3.69 -16.60
N TRP A 88 -4.76 -3.64 -16.13
CA TRP A 88 -3.57 -3.69 -16.99
C TRP A 88 -3.39 -5.03 -17.69
N ARG A 89 -3.78 -6.14 -17.04
CA ARG A 89 -3.79 -7.48 -17.68
C ARG A 89 -4.70 -7.50 -18.90
N GLY A 90 -5.79 -6.73 -18.85
CA GLY A 90 -6.88 -6.83 -19.80
C GLY A 90 -7.56 -8.22 -19.77
N GLY A 91 -8.20 -8.57 -20.88
CA GLY A 91 -8.98 -9.80 -21.03
C GLY A 91 -10.48 -9.53 -21.10
N ASP A 92 -11.29 -10.57 -20.89
CA ASP A 92 -12.75 -10.48 -20.96
C ASP A 92 -13.28 -9.39 -20.00
N PRO A 93 -13.94 -8.32 -20.51
CA PRO A 93 -14.46 -7.24 -19.68
C PRO A 93 -15.40 -7.71 -18.56
N ARG A 94 -16.13 -8.82 -18.77
CA ARG A 94 -17.01 -9.39 -17.73
C ARG A 94 -16.22 -10.03 -16.59
N ARG A 95 -15.05 -10.62 -16.88
CA ARG A 95 -14.17 -11.19 -15.86
C ARG A 95 -13.45 -10.09 -15.07
N VAL A 96 -12.95 -9.07 -15.76
CA VAL A 96 -12.31 -7.89 -15.14
C VAL A 96 -13.28 -7.16 -14.21
N ARG A 97 -14.52 -6.92 -14.66
CA ARG A 97 -15.55 -6.28 -13.83
C ARG A 97 -15.92 -7.11 -12.61
N ARG A 98 -16.08 -8.43 -12.77
CA ARG A 98 -16.36 -9.34 -11.64
C ARG A 98 -15.22 -9.34 -10.63
N ALA A 99 -13.98 -9.51 -11.09
CA ALA A 99 -12.82 -9.51 -10.21
C ALA A 99 -12.68 -8.18 -9.44
N THR A 100 -12.90 -7.06 -10.12
CA THR A 100 -12.91 -5.72 -9.49
C THR A 100 -13.97 -5.61 -8.40
N TRP A 101 -15.19 -6.07 -8.68
CA TRP A 101 -16.27 -6.12 -7.68
C TRP A 101 -15.93 -7.03 -6.50
N THR A 102 -15.42 -8.23 -6.76
CA THR A 102 -15.01 -9.18 -5.71
C THR A 102 -13.93 -8.59 -4.81
N ILE A 103 -12.91 -7.93 -5.39
CA ILE A 103 -11.88 -7.23 -4.62
C ILE A 103 -12.50 -6.12 -3.77
N GLY A 104 -13.35 -5.30 -4.37
CA GLY A 104 -14.04 -4.21 -3.66
C GLY A 104 -14.85 -4.71 -2.46
N VAL A 105 -15.68 -5.75 -2.66
CA VAL A 105 -16.48 -6.36 -1.60
C VAL A 105 -15.60 -6.98 -0.51
N PHE A 106 -14.55 -7.70 -0.89
CA PHE A 106 -13.63 -8.32 0.06
C PHE A 106 -12.93 -7.28 0.94
N TYR A 107 -12.29 -6.27 0.33
CA TYR A 107 -11.60 -5.24 1.12
C TYR A 107 -12.55 -4.33 1.88
N ALA A 108 -13.77 -4.10 1.39
CA ALA A 108 -14.80 -3.42 2.17
C ALA A 108 -15.20 -4.22 3.41
N ALA A 109 -15.34 -5.55 3.29
CA ALA A 109 -15.60 -6.44 4.42
C ALA A 109 -14.42 -6.47 5.41
N VAL A 110 -13.17 -6.47 4.92
CA VAL A 110 -11.98 -6.36 5.77
C VAL A 110 -11.98 -5.03 6.52
N VAL A 111 -12.25 -3.90 5.85
CA VAL A 111 -12.35 -2.58 6.51
C VAL A 111 -13.44 -2.58 7.57
N ALA A 112 -14.63 -3.07 7.26
CA ALA A 112 -15.70 -3.20 8.26
C ALA A 112 -15.25 -4.05 9.45
N GLY A 113 -14.61 -5.18 9.19
CA GLY A 113 -14.03 -6.05 10.22
C GLY A 113 -12.99 -5.34 11.09
N LEU A 114 -12.11 -4.51 10.51
CA LEU A 114 -11.12 -3.73 11.25
C LEU A 114 -11.77 -2.74 12.21
N TRP A 115 -12.82 -2.05 11.77
CA TRP A 115 -13.57 -1.13 12.63
C TRP A 115 -14.34 -1.88 13.72
N THR A 116 -14.95 -3.02 13.39
CA THR A 116 -15.66 -3.86 14.37
C THR A 116 -14.72 -4.43 15.43
N THR A 117 -13.59 -5.02 15.03
CA THR A 117 -12.62 -5.58 15.99
C THR A 117 -12.01 -4.49 16.86
N PHE A 118 -11.73 -3.31 16.31
CA PHE A 118 -11.26 -2.18 17.10
C PHE A 118 -12.32 -1.69 18.11
N ALA A 119 -13.60 -1.63 17.72
CA ALA A 119 -14.67 -1.19 18.61
C ALA A 119 -14.88 -2.10 19.84
N PHE A 120 -14.59 -3.40 19.70
CA PHE A 120 -14.66 -4.37 20.81
C PHE A 120 -13.33 -4.52 21.58
N ALA A 121 -12.24 -3.92 21.10
CA ALA A 121 -10.92 -4.05 21.71
C ALA A 121 -10.74 -3.11 22.90
N GLU A 122 -10.25 -3.66 24.02
CA GLU A 122 -9.85 -2.86 25.18
C GLU A 122 -8.41 -2.37 25.02
N VAL A 123 -8.26 -1.13 24.53
CA VAL A 123 -6.96 -0.53 24.20
C VAL A 123 -6.67 0.76 25.01
N PRO A 124 -6.60 0.70 26.35
CA PRO A 124 -6.50 1.89 27.20
C PRO A 124 -5.17 2.65 27.05
N VAL A 125 -4.09 1.95 26.73
CA VAL A 125 -2.74 2.51 26.62
C VAL A 125 -2.45 2.89 25.18
N GLU A 126 -2.18 4.16 24.93
CA GLU A 126 -1.76 4.60 23.60
C GLU A 126 -0.39 4.01 23.22
N ARG A 127 -0.32 3.32 22.08
CA ARG A 127 0.90 2.75 21.50
C ARG A 127 1.08 3.25 20.07
N LEU A 128 2.16 3.99 19.83
CA LEU A 128 2.41 4.65 18.54
C LEU A 128 3.32 3.86 17.59
N ARG A 129 4.02 2.84 18.07
CA ARG A 129 5.06 2.13 17.30
C ARG A 129 4.99 0.61 17.37
N ASP A 130 4.58 0.11 18.53
CA ASP A 130 4.62 -1.30 18.89
C ASP A 130 3.22 -1.82 19.25
N LEU A 131 2.18 -1.15 18.77
CA LEU A 131 0.78 -1.54 18.94
C LEU A 131 0.56 -3.00 18.55
N ASP A 132 1.13 -3.43 17.42
CA ASP A 132 0.98 -4.80 16.90
C ASP A 132 1.57 -5.87 17.84
N THR A 133 2.60 -5.54 18.63
CA THR A 133 3.25 -6.50 19.53
C THR A 133 2.74 -6.38 20.96
N TYR A 134 2.49 -5.16 21.44
CA TYR A 134 1.94 -4.89 22.77
C TYR A 134 0.53 -5.50 22.94
N TYR A 135 -0.34 -5.31 21.94
CA TYR A 135 -1.71 -5.83 21.96
C TYR A 135 -1.86 -7.21 21.29
N ALA A 136 -0.75 -7.91 21.01
CA ALA A 136 -0.76 -9.22 20.35
C ALA A 136 -1.61 -10.28 21.07
N ASN A 137 -1.71 -10.20 22.41
CA ASN A 137 -2.46 -11.15 23.24
C ASN A 137 -3.80 -10.59 23.72
N THR A 138 -4.17 -9.36 23.33
CA THR A 138 -5.42 -8.74 23.77
C THR A 138 -6.57 -9.17 22.87
N PRO A 139 -7.69 -9.68 23.43
CA PRO A 139 -8.87 -10.06 22.64
C PRO A 139 -9.36 -8.91 21.76
N TRP A 140 -9.89 -9.26 20.58
CA TRP A 140 -10.32 -8.37 19.51
C TRP A 140 -9.20 -7.58 18.85
N MET A 141 -8.23 -7.08 19.60
CA MET A 141 -7.06 -6.40 19.05
C MET A 141 -6.11 -7.36 18.34
N ARG A 142 -5.95 -8.58 18.87
CA ARG A 142 -5.23 -9.66 18.18
C ARG A 142 -5.86 -9.96 16.83
N GLU A 143 -7.17 -10.12 16.78
CA GLU A 143 -7.94 -10.38 15.57
C GLU A 143 -7.83 -9.19 14.59
N HIS A 144 -7.85 -7.96 15.11
CA HIS A 144 -7.60 -6.74 14.33
C HIS A 144 -6.22 -6.76 13.65
N ILE A 145 -5.17 -7.11 14.41
CA ILE A 145 -3.80 -7.21 13.91
C ILE A 145 -3.68 -8.31 12.84
N MET A 146 -4.23 -9.49 13.12
CA MET A 146 -4.22 -10.62 12.17
C MET A 146 -5.02 -10.33 10.90
N LEU A 147 -6.16 -9.63 11.03
CA LEU A 147 -7.01 -9.29 9.90
C LEU A 147 -6.30 -8.35 8.93
N TYR A 148 -5.64 -7.29 9.44
CA TYR A 148 -4.90 -6.40 8.55
C TYR A 148 -3.68 -7.09 7.94
N LEU A 149 -2.90 -7.85 8.72
CA LEU A 149 -1.71 -8.54 8.21
C LEU A 149 -2.10 -9.56 7.15
N GLY A 150 -3.08 -10.41 7.44
CA GLY A 150 -3.54 -11.43 6.50
C GLY A 150 -4.06 -10.83 5.20
N ALA A 151 -4.89 -9.78 5.27
CA ALA A 151 -5.42 -9.11 4.09
C ALA A 151 -4.33 -8.39 3.28
N HIS A 152 -3.36 -7.75 3.94
CA HIS A 152 -2.23 -7.09 3.31
C HIS A 152 -1.28 -8.09 2.64
N THR A 153 -0.91 -9.17 3.33
CA THR A 153 -0.06 -10.24 2.80
C THR A 153 -0.70 -10.90 1.60
N THR A 154 -2.00 -11.18 1.66
CA THR A 154 -2.75 -11.75 0.53
C THR A 154 -2.70 -10.81 -0.68
N ALA A 155 -2.90 -9.51 -0.46
CA ALA A 155 -2.81 -8.50 -1.53
C ALA A 155 -1.43 -8.51 -2.20
N CYS A 156 -0.38 -8.48 -1.37
CA CYS A 156 0.99 -8.40 -1.82
C CYS A 156 1.42 -9.68 -2.54
N ALA A 157 1.01 -10.85 -2.05
CA ALA A 157 1.30 -12.14 -2.65
C ALA A 157 0.64 -12.29 -4.03
N ILE A 158 -0.68 -12.03 -4.12
CA ILE A 158 -1.41 -12.08 -5.39
C ILE A 158 -0.76 -11.12 -6.39
N THR A 159 -0.51 -9.89 -5.95
CA THR A 159 0.10 -8.87 -6.80
C THR A 159 1.48 -9.28 -7.30
N ALA A 160 2.35 -9.76 -6.41
CA ALA A 160 3.70 -10.20 -6.75
C ALA A 160 3.67 -11.37 -7.75
N VAL A 161 2.82 -12.38 -7.53
CA VAL A 161 2.70 -13.54 -8.42
C VAL A 161 2.18 -13.13 -9.80
N VAL A 162 1.14 -12.30 -9.86
CA VAL A 162 0.55 -11.84 -11.12
C VAL A 162 1.56 -11.01 -11.90
N THR A 163 2.18 -10.01 -11.27
CA THR A 163 3.17 -9.14 -11.92
C THR A 163 4.43 -9.90 -12.34
N TRP A 164 4.89 -10.86 -11.53
CA TRP A 164 6.01 -11.75 -11.88
C TRP A 164 5.72 -12.59 -13.11
N SER A 165 4.52 -13.14 -13.24
CA SER A 165 4.14 -13.98 -14.38
C SER A 165 4.29 -13.25 -15.72
N TRP A 166 4.04 -11.93 -15.75
CA TRP A 166 4.13 -11.12 -16.96
C TRP A 166 5.52 -10.65 -17.31
N LEU A 167 6.50 -10.77 -16.39
CA LEU A 167 7.88 -10.36 -16.69
C LEU A 167 8.46 -11.11 -17.89
N ARG A 168 7.91 -12.29 -18.21
CA ARG A 168 8.29 -13.10 -19.37
C ARG A 168 7.62 -12.63 -20.67
N GLU A 169 6.49 -11.95 -20.58
CA GLU A 169 5.65 -11.55 -21.72
C GLU A 169 5.91 -10.11 -22.19
N VAL A 170 6.61 -9.31 -21.38
CA VAL A 170 6.79 -7.87 -21.60
C VAL A 170 8.26 -7.48 -21.74
N ALA A 171 8.54 -6.51 -22.62
CA ALA A 171 9.88 -5.95 -22.85
C ALA A 171 9.92 -4.41 -22.66
N GLY A 172 11.13 -3.84 -22.62
CA GLY A 172 11.35 -2.39 -22.55
C GLY A 172 10.96 -1.74 -21.21
N TRP A 173 10.50 -0.48 -21.27
CA TRP A 173 10.17 0.33 -20.09
C TRP A 173 9.04 -0.25 -19.23
N LEU A 174 8.10 -0.97 -19.84
CA LEU A 174 7.01 -1.64 -19.12
C LEU A 174 7.54 -2.80 -18.28
N ARG A 175 8.52 -3.57 -18.80
CA ARG A 175 9.22 -4.60 -18.02
C ARG A 175 9.98 -4.00 -16.85
N ALA A 176 10.69 -2.90 -17.06
CA ALA A 176 11.42 -2.22 -16.00
C ALA A 176 10.49 -1.78 -14.85
N GLY A 177 9.33 -1.19 -15.17
CA GLY A 177 8.32 -0.84 -14.17
C GLY A 177 7.76 -2.06 -13.43
N LEU A 178 7.42 -3.14 -14.15
CA LEU A 178 6.95 -4.38 -13.53
C LEU A 178 7.99 -5.02 -12.59
N VAL A 179 9.29 -4.98 -12.94
CA VAL A 179 10.36 -5.48 -12.06
C VAL A 179 10.40 -4.69 -10.75
N LEU A 180 10.30 -3.36 -10.83
CA LEU A 180 10.27 -2.51 -9.63
C LEU A 180 9.02 -2.78 -8.78
N LEU A 181 7.86 -2.99 -9.41
CA LEU A 181 6.65 -3.39 -8.70
C LEU A 181 6.85 -4.72 -7.97
N VAL A 182 7.34 -5.76 -8.65
CA VAL A 182 7.64 -7.06 -8.03
C VAL A 182 8.56 -6.88 -6.83
N ILE A 183 9.67 -6.16 -6.98
CA ILE A 183 10.61 -5.90 -5.87
C ILE A 183 9.87 -5.24 -4.70
N GLY A 184 9.07 -4.20 -4.98
CA GLY A 184 8.28 -3.51 -3.96
C GLY A 184 7.30 -4.41 -3.22
N PHE A 185 6.58 -5.29 -3.93
CA PHE A 185 5.62 -6.21 -3.31
C PHE A 185 6.29 -7.38 -2.58
N VAL A 186 7.43 -7.87 -3.07
CA VAL A 186 8.26 -8.85 -2.33
C VAL A 186 8.79 -8.24 -1.04
N LEU A 187 9.26 -7.00 -1.07
CA LEU A 187 9.67 -6.30 0.15
C LEU A 187 8.49 -6.09 1.11
N ASN A 188 7.27 -5.85 0.63
CA ASN A 188 6.07 -5.83 1.48
C ASN A 188 5.80 -7.19 2.13
N LEU A 189 6.03 -8.30 1.43
CA LEU A 189 5.94 -9.64 2.04
C LEU A 189 7.01 -9.84 3.11
N CYS A 190 8.22 -9.32 2.91
CA CYS A 190 9.25 -9.32 3.94
C CYS A 190 8.83 -8.48 5.16
N TYR A 191 8.22 -7.30 4.95
CA TYR A 191 7.65 -6.48 6.01
C TYR A 191 6.59 -7.26 6.81
N ASP A 192 5.67 -7.92 6.12
CA ASP A 192 4.63 -8.73 6.77
C ASP A 192 5.22 -9.92 7.52
N ALA A 193 6.21 -10.60 6.95
CA ALA A 193 6.90 -11.71 7.61
C ALA A 193 7.60 -11.25 8.90
N VAL A 194 8.24 -10.08 8.89
CA VAL A 194 8.87 -9.46 10.07
C VAL A 194 7.81 -9.16 11.13
N LYS A 195 6.68 -8.56 10.74
CA LYS A 195 5.56 -8.25 11.65
C LYS A 195 4.94 -9.51 12.25
N LEU A 196 4.60 -10.49 11.42
CA LEU A 196 4.03 -11.77 11.86
C LEU A 196 5.00 -12.50 12.79
N THR A 197 6.30 -12.54 12.47
CA THR A 197 7.31 -13.15 13.33
C THR A 197 7.34 -12.52 14.72
N ALA A 198 7.27 -11.19 14.81
CA ALA A 198 7.23 -10.49 16.10
C ALA A 198 5.95 -10.82 16.89
N VAL A 199 4.80 -10.91 16.23
CA VAL A 199 3.53 -11.28 16.88
C VAL A 199 3.54 -12.72 17.37
N PHE A 200 3.98 -13.66 16.52
CA PHE A 200 4.13 -15.08 16.91
C PHE A 200 5.15 -15.25 18.04
N ALA A 201 6.22 -14.46 18.07
CA ALA A 201 7.17 -14.48 19.17
C ALA A 201 6.49 -14.10 20.50
N ARG A 202 5.66 -13.05 20.50
CA ARG A 202 4.87 -12.63 21.68
C ARG A 202 3.89 -13.70 22.16
N TRP A 203 3.28 -14.47 21.24
CA TRP A 203 2.43 -15.61 21.62
C TRP A 203 3.20 -16.76 22.25
N ASN A 204 4.49 -16.91 21.90
CA ASN A 204 5.39 -17.92 22.46
C ASN A 204 6.18 -17.39 23.68
N GLY A 205 5.79 -16.25 24.25
CA GLY A 205 6.47 -15.65 25.40
C GLY A 205 7.87 -15.08 25.11
N ARG A 206 8.23 -14.89 23.84
CA ARG A 206 9.50 -14.28 23.40
C ARG A 206 9.31 -12.81 23.07
N ASP A 207 10.34 -12.00 23.28
CA ASP A 207 10.35 -10.58 22.94
C ASP A 207 11.20 -10.33 21.68
N LEU A 208 10.53 -10.12 20.55
CA LEU A 208 11.16 -9.72 19.29
C LEU A 208 10.58 -8.39 18.78
N ASP A 209 10.14 -7.51 19.68
CA ASP A 209 9.44 -6.28 19.31
C ASP A 209 10.29 -5.31 18.52
N TRP A 210 11.61 -5.42 18.65
CA TRP A 210 12.56 -4.64 17.87
C TRP A 210 12.42 -4.89 16.35
N LEU A 211 12.03 -6.09 15.92
CA LEU A 211 11.72 -6.41 14.53
C LEU A 211 10.56 -5.55 14.02
N SER A 212 9.46 -5.52 14.77
CA SER A 212 8.27 -4.73 14.45
C SER A 212 8.55 -3.22 14.51
N THR A 213 9.35 -2.78 15.48
CA THR A 213 9.54 -1.37 15.83
C THR A 213 10.60 -0.66 14.99
N TYR A 214 11.69 -1.36 14.66
CA TYR A 214 12.86 -0.75 14.01
C TYR A 214 13.14 -1.30 12.62
N VAL A 215 12.82 -2.56 12.34
CA VAL A 215 13.12 -3.20 11.04
C VAL A 215 11.96 -3.01 10.06
N ALA A 216 10.73 -3.15 10.52
CA ALA A 216 9.55 -3.05 9.67
C ALA A 216 9.39 -1.64 9.03
N PRO A 217 9.53 -0.52 9.76
CA PRO A 217 9.30 0.80 9.16
C PRO A 217 10.25 1.18 8.01
N PRO A 218 11.58 0.95 8.09
CA PRO A 218 12.47 1.15 6.96
C PRO A 218 12.14 0.29 5.74
N ILE A 219 11.74 -0.98 5.95
CA ILE A 219 11.34 -1.85 4.84
C ILE A 219 10.14 -1.23 4.13
N ALA A 220 9.08 -0.87 4.87
CA ALA A 220 7.89 -0.24 4.31
C ALA A 220 8.23 1.04 3.50
N SER A 221 9.14 1.87 4.01
CA SER A 221 9.64 3.07 3.33
C SER A 221 10.30 2.74 1.98
N VAL A 222 11.15 1.72 1.93
CA VAL A 222 11.82 1.29 0.70
C VAL A 222 10.81 0.66 -0.28
N CYS A 223 9.89 -0.18 0.21
CA CYS A 223 8.82 -0.76 -0.60
C CYS A 223 8.04 0.31 -1.36
N ALA A 224 7.63 1.36 -0.65
CA ALA A 224 6.79 2.40 -1.22
C ALA A 224 7.50 3.18 -2.34
N LEU A 225 8.81 3.37 -2.24
CA LEU A 225 9.61 3.98 -3.30
C LEU A 225 9.62 3.08 -4.54
N PHE A 226 9.89 1.77 -4.37
CA PHE A 226 9.86 0.82 -5.48
C PHE A 226 8.49 0.75 -6.15
N ILE A 227 7.42 0.71 -5.36
CA ILE A 227 6.05 0.65 -5.89
C ILE A 227 5.70 1.95 -6.65
N ALA A 228 6.04 3.11 -6.08
CA ALA A 228 5.77 4.39 -6.73
C ALA A 228 6.55 4.56 -8.04
N VAL A 229 7.85 4.24 -8.04
CA VAL A 229 8.66 4.30 -9.27
C VAL A 229 8.17 3.25 -10.27
N GLY A 230 7.81 2.05 -9.82
CA GLY A 230 7.27 0.99 -10.67
C GLY A 230 5.98 1.37 -11.40
N PHE A 231 5.10 2.16 -10.76
CA PHE A 231 3.91 2.70 -11.42
C PHE A 231 4.21 3.91 -12.32
N ILE A 232 5.19 4.74 -11.98
CA ILE A 232 5.53 5.95 -12.75
C ILE A 232 6.33 5.64 -14.01
N LEU A 233 7.26 4.67 -13.94
CA LEU A 233 8.28 4.41 -14.96
C LEU A 233 7.72 3.99 -16.33
N PRO A 234 6.73 3.08 -16.44
CA PRO A 234 6.14 2.71 -17.72
C PRO A 234 5.52 3.89 -18.47
N HIS A 235 4.87 4.80 -17.73
CA HIS A 235 4.21 5.97 -18.30
C HIS A 235 5.21 7.01 -18.82
N LEU A 236 6.35 7.18 -18.13
CA LEU A 236 7.42 8.06 -18.61
C LEU A 236 8.09 7.49 -19.87
N GLY A 237 8.33 6.18 -19.90
CA GLY A 237 8.90 5.50 -21.06
C GLY A 237 8.03 5.63 -22.31
N GLN A 238 6.71 5.45 -22.18
CA GLN A 238 5.76 5.64 -23.28
C GLN A 238 5.70 7.11 -23.76
N ALA A 239 5.71 8.08 -22.84
CA ALA A 239 5.71 9.49 -23.21
C ALA A 239 7.01 9.91 -23.94
N LEU A 240 8.16 9.41 -23.50
CA LEU A 240 9.45 9.67 -24.15
C LEU A 240 9.57 9.01 -25.53
N GLN A 241 9.00 7.80 -25.69
CA GLN A 241 8.92 7.14 -27.00
C GLN A 241 7.99 7.89 -27.96
N GLY A 242 6.83 8.37 -27.49
CA GLY A 242 5.92 9.20 -28.29
C GLY A 242 6.60 10.47 -28.81
N LEU A 243 7.31 11.19 -27.93
CA LEU A 243 8.05 12.40 -28.32
C LEU A 243 9.17 12.14 -29.32
N CYS A 244 9.87 11.01 -29.22
CA CYS A 244 10.88 10.63 -30.22
C CYS A 244 10.24 10.29 -31.57
N THR A 245 9.10 9.60 -31.58
CA THR A 245 8.40 9.24 -32.82
C THR A 245 7.85 10.48 -33.53
N ASP A 246 7.29 11.43 -32.79
CA ASP A 246 6.83 12.72 -33.34
C ASP A 246 8.00 13.57 -33.87
N TYR A 247 9.15 13.54 -33.20
CA TYR A 247 10.35 14.24 -33.66
C TYR A 247 10.91 13.64 -34.96
N TYR A 248 10.82 12.31 -35.14
CA TYR A 248 11.25 11.64 -36.37
C TYR A 248 10.26 11.82 -37.54
N HIS A 249 8.97 12.04 -37.27
CA HIS A 249 7.98 12.30 -38.31
C HIS A 249 7.93 13.76 -38.80
N TYR A 250 8.54 14.70 -38.07
CA TYR A 250 8.64 16.11 -38.46
C TYR A 250 9.94 16.48 -39.21
N ARG A 251 10.74 15.49 -39.59
CA ARG A 251 11.99 15.66 -40.34
C ARG A 251 11.92 14.93 -41.67
#